data_AF-D4S2Y5-F1
#
_entry.id   AF-D4S2Y5-F1
#
_cell.length_a   1.000
_cell.length_b   1.000
_cell.length_c   1.000
_cell.angle_alpha   90.00
_cell.angle_beta   90.00
_cell.angle_gamma   90.00
#
_symmetry.space_group_name_H-M   'P 1'
#
loop_
_entity.id
_entity.type
_entity.pdbx_description
1 polymer ?
#
loop_
_entity_poly.entity_id
_entity_poly.type
_entity_poly.pdbx_seq_one_letter_code
_entity_poly.pdbx_strand_id
1 'polypeptide(L)'
;MKDFSNEEWGLVLNGGGGKGSYQIGVFKALFEHHINDCIIAVSGTSSGALNSVLFANGDLNVAVNAWQDITPKSFLQVSPEMVDFKEGLVPRDGLLDIFKRYIDFDVIRMSDKTIYATVTDFGPVDSGSGTAKYYRLNYKPANEIKDILLASSALPIIYEPIVINGNICRDGGLTDNMPIEPLYIEGIRHFIVVGLSENTEINKTKYPDAEFLLINPRYDIGNFIDGTLDFTSKGARKRMELGYIDAIRQLEFYGQDMSSSEVKFQYDQAVQREYNRFFVEEKKRDLEDMVNTDMDKLNGILNLYMGD
;
A
#
# COMPACT_ATOMS: atom_id res chain seq x y z
N MET A 1 -11.66 -4.57 -22.48
CA MET A 1 -10.43 -4.51 -21.66
C MET A 1 -9.26 -4.90 -22.56
N LYS A 2 -8.12 -4.19 -22.51
CA LYS A 2 -6.89 -4.55 -23.23
C LYS A 2 -6.45 -5.96 -22.80
N ASP A 3 -5.84 -6.72 -23.71
CA ASP A 3 -5.15 -7.96 -23.36
C ASP A 3 -3.74 -7.64 -22.83
N PHE A 4 -3.44 -8.06 -21.60
CA PHE A 4 -2.17 -7.80 -20.92
C PHE A 4 -1.12 -8.91 -21.15
N SER A 5 -1.53 -10.06 -21.70
CA SER A 5 -0.72 -11.29 -21.72
C SER A 5 0.49 -11.29 -22.67
N ASN A 6 0.54 -10.34 -23.61
CA ASN A 6 1.63 -10.25 -24.59
C ASN A 6 2.79 -9.35 -24.14
N GLU A 7 2.70 -8.77 -22.94
CA GLU A 7 3.64 -7.79 -22.41
C GLU A 7 4.11 -8.23 -21.01
N GLU A 8 5.37 -7.94 -20.69
CA GLU A 8 5.90 -8.11 -19.33
C GLU A 8 5.71 -6.82 -18.52
N TRP A 9 5.02 -6.94 -17.39
CA TRP A 9 4.62 -5.79 -16.59
C TRP A 9 5.42 -5.64 -15.30
N GLY A 10 5.72 -4.39 -14.95
CA GLY A 10 6.19 -3.98 -13.63
C GLY A 10 5.06 -3.37 -12.80
N LEU A 11 4.94 -3.76 -11.54
CA LEU A 11 4.01 -3.16 -10.59
C LEU A 11 4.77 -2.23 -9.64
N VAL A 12 4.37 -0.95 -9.58
CA VAL A 12 5.00 0.07 -8.71
C VAL A 12 4.00 0.53 -7.66
N LEU A 13 4.40 0.44 -6.39
CA LEU A 13 3.53 0.68 -5.24
C LEU A 13 4.05 1.85 -4.40
N ASN A 14 3.31 2.96 -4.40
CA ASN A 14 3.66 4.12 -3.58
C ASN A 14 3.61 3.84 -2.08
N GLY A 15 4.44 4.54 -1.31
CA GLY A 15 4.34 4.58 0.15
C GLY A 15 3.26 5.55 0.64
N GLY A 16 2.59 5.18 1.73
CA GLY A 16 1.54 6.04 2.32
C GLY A 16 0.94 5.53 3.63
N GLY A 17 1.67 4.74 4.43
CA GLY A 17 1.16 4.20 5.70
C GLY A 17 -0.16 3.45 5.53
N GLY A 18 -1.15 3.75 6.37
CA GLY A 18 -2.50 3.18 6.36
C GLY A 18 -3.22 3.21 5.02
N LYS A 19 -2.89 4.18 4.15
CA LYS A 19 -3.40 4.26 2.78
C LYS A 19 -2.99 3.07 1.90
N GLY A 20 -1.94 2.34 2.28
CA GLY A 20 -1.49 1.14 1.57
C GLY A 20 -2.58 0.06 1.42
N SER A 21 -3.57 0.04 2.30
CA SER A 21 -4.77 -0.82 2.14
C SER A 21 -5.52 -0.61 0.82
N TYR A 22 -5.43 0.57 0.21
CA TYR A 22 -5.97 0.83 -1.13
C TYR A 22 -5.36 -0.11 -2.19
N GLN A 23 -4.06 -0.38 -2.10
CA GLN A 23 -3.36 -1.24 -3.05
C GLN A 23 -3.85 -2.68 -3.01
N ILE A 24 -4.34 -3.17 -1.86
CA ILE A 24 -4.94 -4.51 -1.76
C ILE A 24 -6.26 -4.60 -2.55
N GLY A 25 -7.01 -3.50 -2.61
CA GLY A 25 -8.15 -3.36 -3.52
C GLY A 25 -7.75 -3.51 -4.98
N VAL A 26 -6.66 -2.86 -5.36
CA VAL A 26 -6.08 -2.98 -6.70
C VAL A 26 -5.63 -4.43 -6.96
N PHE A 27 -4.99 -5.09 -5.99
CA PHE A 27 -4.61 -6.50 -6.12
C PHE A 27 -5.81 -7.38 -6.42
N LYS A 28 -6.94 -7.17 -5.72
CA LYS A 28 -8.16 -7.90 -6.00
C LYS A 28 -8.57 -7.81 -7.47
N ALA A 29 -8.57 -6.62 -8.05
CA ALA A 29 -8.89 -6.43 -9.47
C ALA A 29 -7.86 -7.12 -10.39
N LEU A 30 -6.56 -6.99 -10.10
CA LEU A 30 -5.51 -7.62 -10.90
C LEU A 30 -5.58 -9.15 -10.87
N PHE A 31 -5.89 -9.74 -9.72
CA PHE A 31 -6.03 -11.19 -9.54
C PHE A 31 -7.31 -11.73 -10.20
N GLU A 32 -8.44 -11.05 -10.05
CA GLU A 32 -9.71 -11.45 -10.67
C GLU A 32 -9.64 -11.47 -12.21
N HIS A 33 -8.76 -10.65 -12.78
CA HIS A 33 -8.55 -10.55 -14.23
C HIS A 33 -7.27 -11.24 -14.73
N HIS A 34 -6.59 -12.03 -13.89
CA HIS A 34 -5.34 -12.74 -14.24
C HIS A 34 -4.18 -11.85 -14.72
N ILE A 35 -4.23 -10.55 -14.39
CA ILE A 35 -3.17 -9.58 -14.75
C ILE A 35 -1.95 -9.78 -13.85
N ASN A 36 -2.15 -10.33 -12.64
CA ASN A 36 -1.07 -10.72 -11.73
C ASN A 36 -0.07 -11.70 -12.36
N ASP A 37 -0.50 -12.52 -13.32
CA ASP A 37 0.34 -13.50 -14.02
C ASP A 37 1.29 -12.84 -15.03
N CYS A 38 0.95 -11.63 -15.49
CA CYS A 38 1.76 -10.85 -16.43
C CYS A 38 2.77 -9.93 -15.72
N ILE A 39 2.66 -9.81 -14.40
CA ILE A 39 3.55 -8.96 -13.57
C ILE A 39 4.78 -9.78 -13.19
N ILE A 40 5.93 -9.42 -13.78
CA ILE A 40 7.20 -10.11 -13.56
C ILE A 40 8.11 -9.41 -12.56
N ALA A 41 7.81 -8.15 -12.21
CA ALA A 41 8.56 -7.41 -11.22
C ALA A 41 7.69 -6.45 -10.43
N VAL A 42 8.02 -6.25 -9.15
CA VAL A 42 7.30 -5.37 -8.25
C VAL A 42 8.29 -4.50 -7.48
N SER A 43 8.00 -3.21 -7.35
CA SER A 43 8.77 -2.29 -6.53
C SER A 43 7.86 -1.49 -5.63
N GLY A 44 8.32 -1.22 -4.41
CA GLY A 44 7.52 -0.44 -3.47
C GLY A 44 8.33 0.30 -2.44
N THR A 45 7.69 1.32 -1.87
CA THR A 45 8.23 2.16 -0.81
C THR A 45 7.32 2.10 0.41
N SER A 46 7.86 1.96 1.63
CA SER A 46 7.08 1.98 2.88
C SER A 46 5.96 0.93 2.89
N SER A 47 4.70 1.30 3.08
CA SER A 47 3.56 0.36 2.95
C SER A 47 3.48 -0.30 1.57
N GLY A 48 3.97 0.34 0.51
CA GLY A 48 4.13 -0.26 -0.81
C GLY A 48 5.20 -1.36 -0.85
N ALA A 49 6.27 -1.26 -0.06
CA ALA A 49 7.28 -2.32 0.05
C ALA A 49 6.71 -3.57 0.75
N LEU A 50 5.94 -3.37 1.83
CA LEU A 50 5.16 -4.44 2.46
C LEU A 50 4.18 -5.07 1.47
N ASN A 51 3.46 -4.26 0.71
CA ASN A 51 2.53 -4.78 -0.28
C ASN A 51 3.22 -5.46 -1.46
N SER A 52 4.47 -5.11 -1.77
CA SER A 52 5.28 -5.79 -2.80
C SER A 52 5.56 -7.25 -2.41
N VAL A 53 5.91 -7.50 -1.14
CA VAL A 53 6.13 -8.86 -0.65
C VAL A 53 4.81 -9.62 -0.48
N LEU A 54 3.72 -8.96 -0.07
CA LEU A 54 2.39 -9.59 -0.02
C LEU A 54 1.87 -9.96 -1.42
N PHE A 55 2.13 -9.12 -2.44
CA PHE A 55 1.79 -9.43 -3.82
C PHE A 55 2.59 -10.64 -4.33
N ALA A 56 3.90 -10.65 -4.09
CA ALA A 56 4.78 -11.75 -4.49
C ALA A 56 4.46 -13.08 -3.82
N ASN A 57 3.81 -13.06 -2.64
CA ASN A 57 3.29 -14.27 -2.00
C ASN A 57 2.19 -14.96 -2.83
N GLY A 58 1.51 -14.24 -3.72
CA GLY A 58 0.53 -14.82 -4.65
C GLY A 58 -0.79 -15.26 -4.01
N ASP A 59 -1.01 -14.98 -2.72
CA ASP A 59 -2.28 -15.26 -2.03
C ASP A 59 -2.97 -13.95 -1.63
N LEU A 60 -4.03 -13.60 -2.35
CA LEU A 60 -4.84 -12.41 -2.08
C LEU A 60 -5.45 -12.43 -0.67
N ASN A 61 -5.84 -13.59 -0.14
CA ASN A 61 -6.41 -13.68 1.19
C ASN A 61 -5.37 -13.34 2.26
N VAL A 62 -4.12 -13.75 2.08
CA VAL A 62 -3.01 -13.36 2.97
C VAL A 62 -2.86 -11.84 2.97
N ALA A 63 -2.89 -11.21 1.80
CA ALA A 63 -2.78 -9.75 1.69
C ALA A 63 -3.97 -9.00 2.33
N VAL A 64 -5.20 -9.49 2.13
CA VAL A 64 -6.42 -8.94 2.76
C VAL A 64 -6.38 -9.10 4.27
N ASN A 65 -6.07 -10.29 4.76
CA ASN A 65 -6.03 -10.58 6.20
C ASN A 65 -4.93 -9.79 6.89
N ALA A 66 -3.75 -9.65 6.27
CA ALA A 66 -2.67 -8.84 6.81
C ALA A 66 -3.14 -7.41 7.15
N TRP A 67 -3.90 -6.77 6.25
CA TRP A 67 -4.40 -5.42 6.46
C TRP A 67 -5.65 -5.33 7.36
N GLN A 68 -6.44 -6.40 7.48
CA GLN A 68 -7.60 -6.43 8.38
C GLN A 68 -7.19 -6.64 9.85
N ASP A 69 -6.12 -7.38 10.08
CA ASP A 69 -5.57 -7.68 11.40
C ASP A 69 -4.66 -6.56 11.95
N ILE A 70 -4.23 -5.64 11.08
CA ILE A 70 -3.57 -4.40 11.52
C ILE A 70 -4.55 -3.56 12.35
N THR A 71 -4.07 -3.08 13.50
CA THR A 71 -4.81 -2.17 14.37
C THR A 71 -3.99 -0.91 14.65
N PRO A 72 -4.61 0.21 15.09
CA PRO A 72 -3.86 1.39 15.51
C PRO A 72 -2.86 1.11 16.63
N LYS A 73 -3.18 0.18 17.55
CA LYS A 73 -2.24 -0.23 18.61
C LYS A 73 -0.98 -0.89 18.04
N SER A 74 -1.10 -1.56 16.90
CA SER A 74 0.02 -2.22 16.24
C SER A 74 1.04 -1.20 15.65
N PHE A 75 0.67 0.07 15.45
CA PHE A 75 1.48 1.05 14.71
C PHE A 75 1.61 2.44 15.34
N LEU A 76 0.83 2.77 16.38
CA LEU A 76 0.76 4.13 16.96
C LEU A 76 0.73 4.16 18.50
N GLN A 77 1.07 3.05 19.16
CA GLN A 77 1.11 3.04 20.61
C GLN A 77 2.30 3.86 21.12
N VAL A 78 2.01 5.05 21.65
CA VAL A 78 2.97 5.91 22.36
C VAL A 78 2.72 5.75 23.85
N SER A 79 3.72 5.37 24.65
CA SER A 79 3.56 5.40 26.12
C SER A 79 3.92 6.79 26.68
N PRO A 80 3.24 7.29 27.73
CA PRO A 80 3.53 8.60 28.33
C PRO A 80 4.96 8.75 28.86
N GLU A 81 5.66 7.64 29.16
CA GLU A 81 7.06 7.65 29.57
C GLU A 81 8.04 7.85 28.39
N MET A 82 7.57 7.75 27.15
CA MET A 82 8.37 7.89 25.93
C MET A 82 8.47 9.35 25.45
N VAL A 83 7.89 10.33 26.15
CA VAL A 83 8.00 11.76 25.81
C VAL A 83 9.33 12.36 26.27
N ASP A 84 10.44 11.69 25.89
CA ASP A 84 11.76 12.31 25.84
C ASP A 84 12.01 12.58 24.36
N PHE A 85 12.44 13.78 23.96
CA PHE A 85 12.45 14.28 22.57
C PHE A 85 13.42 13.56 21.60
N LYS A 86 13.70 12.27 21.81
CA LYS A 86 14.43 11.38 20.88
C LYS A 86 13.44 10.77 19.88
N GLU A 87 13.84 10.69 18.62
CA GLU A 87 13.01 10.06 17.58
C GLU A 87 12.77 8.58 17.86
N GLY A 88 11.63 8.03 17.41
CA GLY A 88 11.39 6.58 17.45
C GLY A 88 10.61 6.10 18.66
N LEU A 89 9.53 6.80 19.01
CA LEU A 89 8.76 6.57 20.23
C LEU A 89 7.71 5.45 20.12
N VAL A 90 7.58 4.81 18.95
CA VAL A 90 6.59 3.75 18.74
C VAL A 90 7.29 2.40 18.58
N PRO A 91 7.00 1.41 19.48
CA PRO A 91 7.46 0.05 19.31
C PRO A 91 7.04 -0.55 17.98
N ARG A 92 7.91 -1.37 17.38
CA ARG A 92 7.65 -2.03 16.09
C ARG A 92 6.99 -3.40 16.23
N ASP A 93 6.58 -3.78 17.42
CA ASP A 93 6.07 -5.13 17.74
C ASP A 93 4.89 -5.52 16.84
N GLY A 94 4.00 -4.58 16.54
CA GLY A 94 2.88 -4.85 15.64
C GLY A 94 3.30 -5.11 14.20
N LEU A 95 4.24 -4.32 13.66
CA LEU A 95 4.79 -4.57 12.32
C LEU A 95 5.57 -5.90 12.27
N LEU A 96 6.32 -6.21 13.33
CA LEU A 96 7.03 -7.48 13.48
C LEU A 96 6.07 -8.68 13.57
N ASP A 97 4.93 -8.53 14.23
CA ASP A 97 3.89 -9.55 14.30
C ASP A 97 3.25 -9.78 12.92
N ILE A 98 2.96 -8.71 12.17
CA ILE A 98 2.47 -8.83 10.79
C ILE A 98 3.46 -9.59 9.91
N PHE A 99 4.76 -9.28 10.01
CA PHE A 99 5.78 -10.01 9.25
C PHE A 99 5.80 -11.49 9.63
N LYS A 100 5.73 -11.80 10.92
CA LYS A 100 5.73 -13.18 11.42
C LYS A 100 4.50 -13.97 10.96
N ARG A 101 3.34 -13.32 10.87
CA ARG A 101 2.05 -13.96 10.57
C ARG A 101 1.76 -14.09 9.07
N TYR A 102 2.21 -13.14 8.26
CA TYR A 102 1.76 -13.00 6.87
C TYR A 102 2.88 -12.99 5.83
N ILE A 103 4.16 -12.91 6.23
CA ILE A 103 5.28 -12.91 5.29
C ILE A 103 6.05 -14.22 5.42
N ASP A 104 5.97 -15.03 4.38
CA ASP A 104 6.88 -16.15 4.17
C ASP A 104 8.13 -15.65 3.43
N PHE A 105 9.22 -15.44 4.18
CA PHE A 105 10.47 -14.95 3.61
C PHE A 105 11.10 -15.93 2.61
N ASP A 106 10.83 -17.23 2.69
CA ASP A 106 11.37 -18.19 1.73
C ASP A 106 10.67 -18.06 0.38
N VAL A 107 9.36 -17.78 0.37
CA VAL A 107 8.61 -17.43 -0.85
C VAL A 107 9.20 -16.18 -1.50
N ILE A 108 9.52 -15.13 -0.73
CA ILE A 108 10.14 -13.89 -1.26
C ILE A 108 11.54 -14.16 -1.82
N ARG A 109 12.34 -14.95 -1.11
CA ARG A 109 13.71 -15.29 -1.50
C ARG A 109 13.77 -16.04 -2.82
N MET A 110 12.82 -16.94 -3.02
CA MET A 110 12.75 -17.85 -4.16
C MET A 110 11.73 -17.42 -5.22
N SER A 111 11.11 -16.25 -5.07
CA SER A 111 10.12 -15.74 -6.01
C SER A 111 10.70 -15.60 -7.40
N ASP A 112 9.90 -16.01 -8.39
CA ASP A 112 10.14 -15.79 -9.82
C ASP A 112 9.99 -14.31 -10.20
N LYS A 113 9.19 -13.56 -9.43
CA LYS A 113 9.03 -12.12 -9.58
C LYS A 113 10.21 -11.40 -8.95
N THR A 114 10.73 -10.41 -9.64
CA THR A 114 11.77 -9.54 -9.08
C THR A 114 11.14 -8.53 -8.13
N ILE A 115 11.62 -8.46 -6.88
CA ILE A 115 10.99 -7.64 -5.84
C ILE A 115 11.98 -6.60 -5.33
N TYR A 116 11.59 -5.32 -5.35
CA TYR A 116 12.38 -4.20 -4.85
C TYR A 116 11.69 -3.48 -3.70
N ALA A 117 12.47 -3.10 -2.69
CA ALA A 117 12.07 -2.18 -1.64
C ALA A 117 12.96 -0.94 -1.64
N THR A 118 12.37 0.24 -1.55
CA THR A 118 13.09 1.51 -1.52
C THR A 118 13.35 1.97 -0.10
N VAL A 119 14.56 2.43 0.15
CA VAL A 119 15.03 2.93 1.45
C VAL A 119 15.76 4.24 1.22
N THR A 120 15.60 5.20 2.12
CA THR A 120 16.42 6.40 2.12
C THR A 120 17.69 6.12 2.93
N ASP A 121 18.86 6.20 2.29
CA ASP A 121 20.17 5.98 2.89
C ASP A 121 20.87 7.32 3.18
N PHE A 122 21.20 7.56 4.45
CA PHE A 122 21.88 8.77 4.92
C PHE A 122 23.40 8.61 5.09
N GLY A 123 23.96 7.44 4.75
CA GLY A 123 25.35 7.10 4.97
C GLY A 123 25.67 6.69 6.42
N PRO A 124 26.95 6.55 6.77
CA PRO A 124 27.38 6.12 8.11
C PRO A 124 27.17 7.18 9.20
N VAL A 125 26.96 8.43 8.80
CA VAL A 125 26.63 9.57 9.67
C VAL A 125 25.53 10.36 9.00
N ASP A 126 24.43 10.60 9.72
CA ASP A 126 23.28 11.33 9.17
C ASP A 126 23.71 12.76 8.81
N SER A 127 23.82 13.01 7.51
CA SER A 127 24.23 14.29 6.93
C SER A 127 23.05 15.23 6.65
N GLY A 128 21.81 14.80 6.95
CA GLY A 128 20.58 15.52 6.62
C GLY A 128 20.17 15.42 5.15
N SER A 129 20.98 14.80 4.28
CA SER A 129 20.64 14.55 2.87
C SER A 129 20.77 13.06 2.57
N GLY A 130 19.61 12.41 2.42
CA GLY A 130 19.54 10.99 2.07
C GLY A 130 19.52 10.77 0.55
N THR A 131 19.87 9.55 0.14
CA THR A 131 19.76 9.09 -1.25
C THR A 131 18.85 7.87 -1.33
N ALA A 132 18.09 7.75 -2.43
CA ALA A 132 17.28 6.56 -2.65
C ALA A 132 18.19 5.35 -2.91
N LYS A 133 17.97 4.27 -2.17
CA LYS A 133 18.53 2.95 -2.44
C LYS A 133 17.42 1.95 -2.68
N TYR A 134 17.51 1.24 -3.80
CA TYR A 134 16.59 0.18 -4.17
C TYR A 134 17.23 -1.17 -3.85
N TYR A 135 16.66 -1.89 -2.89
CA TYR A 135 17.14 -3.20 -2.50
C TYR A 135 16.32 -4.28 -3.22
N ARG A 136 16.96 -5.07 -4.08
CA ARG A 136 16.38 -6.30 -4.60
C ARG A 136 16.28 -7.34 -3.48
N LEU A 137 15.09 -7.82 -3.17
CA LEU A 137 14.85 -8.71 -2.02
C LEU A 137 15.16 -10.18 -2.32
N ASN A 138 15.02 -10.60 -3.59
CA ASN A 138 15.28 -11.98 -4.00
C ASN A 138 16.67 -12.44 -3.52
N TYR A 139 16.77 -13.71 -3.14
CA TYR A 139 18.00 -14.38 -2.70
C TYR A 139 18.66 -13.84 -1.41
N LYS A 140 18.21 -12.69 -0.85
CA LYS A 140 18.76 -12.11 0.40
C LYS A 140 18.32 -12.88 1.64
N PRO A 141 19.19 -13.05 2.66
CA PRO A 141 18.82 -13.67 3.94
C PRO A 141 17.52 -13.09 4.52
N ALA A 142 16.69 -13.92 5.16
CA ALA A 142 15.39 -13.50 5.69
C ALA A 142 15.50 -12.34 6.68
N ASN A 143 16.55 -12.32 7.52
CA ASN A 143 16.83 -11.21 8.42
C ASN A 143 17.18 -9.91 7.66
N GLU A 144 17.93 -10.00 6.56
CA GLU A 144 18.25 -8.82 5.75
C GLU A 144 17.00 -8.27 5.05
N ILE A 145 16.14 -9.14 4.49
CA ILE A 145 14.85 -8.72 3.91
C ILE A 145 14.00 -8.00 4.97
N LYS A 146 13.91 -8.59 6.17
CA LYS A 146 13.21 -7.99 7.30
C LYS A 146 13.75 -6.61 7.64
N ASP A 147 15.07 -6.44 7.76
CA ASP A 147 15.69 -5.16 8.09
C ASP A 147 15.44 -4.11 6.99
N ILE A 148 15.50 -4.51 5.72
CA ILE A 148 15.17 -3.65 4.57
C ILE A 148 13.71 -3.18 4.64
N LEU A 149 12.76 -4.09 4.91
CA LEU A 149 11.34 -3.73 5.01
C LEU A 149 11.09 -2.78 6.20
N LEU A 150 11.73 -3.03 7.35
CA LEU A 150 11.64 -2.15 8.52
C LEU A 150 12.22 -0.76 8.23
N ALA A 151 13.34 -0.68 7.50
CA ALA A 151 13.96 0.57 7.07
C ALA A 151 13.04 1.32 6.10
N SER A 152 12.47 0.62 5.12
CA SER A 152 11.60 1.19 4.09
C SER A 152 10.35 1.86 4.68
N SER A 153 9.88 1.40 5.85
CA SER A 153 8.73 1.97 6.58
C SER A 153 9.11 2.75 7.85
N ALA A 154 10.38 3.10 8.03
CA ALA A 154 10.88 3.83 9.20
C ALA A 154 10.60 5.34 9.08
N LEU A 155 9.32 5.71 9.18
CA LEU A 155 8.89 7.11 9.12
C LEU A 155 9.61 7.93 10.21
N PRO A 156 10.26 9.07 9.85
CA PRO A 156 10.87 9.95 10.82
C PRO A 156 9.91 10.33 11.95
N ILE A 157 10.46 10.58 13.15
CA ILE A 157 9.73 10.88 14.39
C ILE A 157 8.99 9.65 14.96
N ILE A 158 8.31 8.87 14.13
CA ILE A 158 7.52 7.70 14.57
C ILE A 158 8.43 6.53 14.94
N TYR A 159 9.39 6.20 14.08
CA TYR A 159 10.24 5.04 14.25
C TYR A 159 11.73 5.37 14.21
N GLU A 160 12.52 4.60 14.97
CA GLU A 160 13.99 4.68 14.94
C GLU A 160 14.54 4.27 13.57
N PRO A 161 15.62 4.90 13.08
CA PRO A 161 16.29 4.46 11.86
C PRO A 161 16.84 3.03 12.00
N ILE A 162 16.94 2.31 10.88
CA ILE A 162 17.56 0.98 10.82
C ILE A 162 18.96 1.13 10.26
N VAL A 163 19.93 0.39 10.79
CA VAL A 163 21.30 0.40 10.25
C VAL A 163 21.47 -0.79 9.33
N ILE A 164 21.70 -0.54 8.03
CA ILE A 164 21.96 -1.58 7.02
C ILE A 164 23.37 -1.36 6.48
N ASN A 165 24.23 -2.36 6.62
CA ASN A 165 25.63 -2.31 6.16
C ASN A 165 26.41 -1.09 6.68
N GLY A 166 26.13 -0.67 7.92
CA GLY A 166 26.77 0.48 8.56
C GLY A 166 26.18 1.85 8.20
N ASN A 167 25.16 1.91 7.33
CA ASN A 167 24.49 3.15 6.96
C ASN A 167 23.17 3.32 7.71
N ILE A 168 22.87 4.55 8.10
CA ILE A 168 21.60 4.95 8.71
C ILE A 168 20.53 5.01 7.62
N CYS A 169 19.50 4.18 7.76
CA CYS A 169 18.44 4.02 6.79
C CYS A 169 17.07 4.40 7.38
N ARG A 170 16.25 5.11 6.59
CA ARG A 170 14.88 5.51 6.93
C ARG A 170 13.91 5.22 5.79
N ASP A 171 12.64 5.60 6.01
CA ASP A 171 11.57 5.43 5.05
C ASP A 171 11.97 5.92 3.66
N GLY A 172 11.73 5.09 2.64
CA GLY A 172 12.10 5.41 1.26
C GLY A 172 11.33 6.61 0.70
N GLY A 173 10.17 6.93 1.28
CA GLY A 173 9.31 8.02 0.83
C GLY A 173 9.91 9.41 1.00
N LEU A 174 11.02 9.52 1.76
CA LEU A 174 11.79 10.77 1.88
C LEU A 174 12.60 11.10 0.62
N THR A 175 12.90 10.11 -0.22
CA THR A 175 13.71 10.29 -1.42
C THR A 175 13.01 9.83 -2.69
N ASP A 176 12.44 8.62 -2.70
CA ASP A 176 11.63 8.13 -3.81
C ASP A 176 10.42 7.33 -3.32
N ASN A 177 9.26 7.97 -3.40
CA ASN A 177 7.99 7.36 -3.03
C ASN A 177 7.33 6.57 -4.17
N MET A 178 7.85 6.61 -5.40
CA MET A 178 7.29 5.93 -6.59
C MET A 178 8.42 5.26 -7.38
N PRO A 179 8.92 4.10 -6.91
CA PRO A 179 10.18 3.51 -7.37
C PRO A 179 10.06 2.80 -8.71
N ILE A 180 9.82 3.56 -9.79
CA ILE A 180 9.81 3.07 -11.17
C ILE A 180 11.23 2.71 -11.64
N GLU A 181 12.22 3.52 -11.23
CA GLU A 181 13.61 3.42 -11.67
C GLU A 181 14.23 2.01 -11.57
N PRO A 182 14.15 1.26 -10.45
CA PRO A 182 14.76 -0.06 -10.37
C PRO A 182 14.20 -1.05 -11.39
N LEU A 183 12.90 -0.99 -11.68
CA LEU A 183 12.26 -1.89 -12.64
C LEU A 183 12.56 -1.46 -14.09
N TYR A 184 12.61 -0.15 -14.34
CA TYR A 184 12.95 0.39 -15.65
C TYR A 184 14.40 0.03 -16.06
N ILE A 185 15.34 0.09 -15.12
CA ILE A 185 16.75 -0.31 -15.33
C ILE A 185 16.86 -1.80 -15.65
N GLU A 186 16.01 -2.65 -15.08
CA GLU A 186 15.93 -4.09 -15.37
C GLU A 186 15.29 -4.41 -16.75
N GLY A 187 14.87 -3.39 -17.49
CA GLY A 187 14.35 -3.54 -18.85
C GLY A 187 12.83 -3.53 -18.98
N ILE A 188 12.09 -3.40 -17.87
CA ILE A 188 10.62 -3.28 -17.91
C ILE A 188 10.21 -2.00 -18.63
N ARG A 189 9.22 -2.10 -19.51
CA ARG A 189 8.65 -0.96 -20.25
C ARG A 189 7.16 -0.76 -20.08
N HIS A 190 6.43 -1.74 -19.58
CA HIS A 190 5.01 -1.60 -19.25
C HIS A 190 4.83 -1.58 -17.74
N PHE A 191 4.20 -0.54 -17.22
CA PHE A 191 4.08 -0.30 -15.78
C PHE A 191 2.63 -0.14 -15.35
N ILE A 192 2.24 -0.88 -14.32
CA ILE A 192 1.08 -0.55 -13.50
C ILE A 192 1.59 0.21 -12.28
N VAL A 193 1.21 1.47 -12.13
CA VAL A 193 1.62 2.32 -11.02
C VAL A 193 0.42 2.59 -10.14
N VAL A 194 0.52 2.27 -8.85
CA VAL A 194 -0.57 2.49 -7.89
C VAL A 194 -0.21 3.64 -6.96
N GLY A 195 -0.77 4.81 -7.27
CA GLY A 195 -0.66 6.00 -6.44
C GLY A 195 -1.62 5.98 -5.25
N LEU A 196 -1.34 6.84 -4.27
CA LEU A 196 -2.14 6.98 -3.04
C LEU A 196 -2.71 8.41 -2.86
N SER A 197 -2.74 9.16 -3.96
CA SER A 197 -3.32 10.50 -4.08
C SER A 197 -3.78 10.73 -5.51
N GLU A 198 -4.87 11.48 -5.71
CA GLU A 198 -5.38 11.86 -7.03
C GLU A 198 -4.31 12.54 -7.89
N ASN A 199 -3.48 13.38 -7.25
CA ASN A 199 -2.44 14.20 -7.90
C ASN A 199 -1.12 13.46 -8.10
N THR A 200 -1.08 12.15 -7.90
CA THR A 200 0.12 11.37 -8.17
C THR A 200 0.39 11.41 -9.67
N GLU A 201 1.52 11.97 -10.09
CA GLU A 201 1.89 12.08 -11.50
C GLU A 201 3.23 11.39 -11.76
N ILE A 202 3.34 10.79 -12.94
CA ILE A 202 4.56 10.14 -13.40
C ILE A 202 5.33 11.15 -14.25
N ASN A 203 6.60 11.38 -13.90
CA ASN A 203 7.49 12.13 -14.77
C ASN A 203 7.93 11.27 -15.96
N LYS A 204 7.10 11.25 -17.01
CA LYS A 204 7.34 10.46 -18.24
C LYS A 204 8.63 10.84 -18.96
N THR A 205 9.17 12.04 -18.75
CA THR A 205 10.45 12.45 -19.37
C THR A 205 11.66 11.64 -18.85
N LYS A 206 11.55 11.07 -17.63
CA LYS A 206 12.57 10.17 -17.09
C LYS A 206 12.52 8.76 -17.72
N TYR A 207 11.40 8.40 -18.33
CA TYR A 207 11.12 7.05 -18.83
C TYR A 207 10.52 7.11 -20.25
N PRO A 208 11.29 7.59 -21.25
CA PRO A 208 10.75 8.01 -22.55
C PRO A 208 10.15 6.89 -23.42
N ASP A 209 10.54 5.63 -23.20
CA ASP A 209 10.07 4.44 -23.93
C ASP A 209 9.16 3.54 -23.07
N ALA A 210 8.70 4.04 -21.92
CA ALA A 210 7.81 3.33 -21.02
C ALA A 210 6.33 3.71 -21.21
N GLU A 211 5.47 2.71 -21.12
CA GLU A 211 4.01 2.82 -21.08
C GLU A 211 3.52 2.66 -19.64
N PHE A 212 2.54 3.48 -19.24
CA PHE A 212 2.06 3.54 -17.87
C PHE A 212 0.54 3.42 -17.80
N LEU A 213 0.06 2.46 -17.03
CA LEU A 213 -1.27 2.41 -16.44
C LEU A 213 -1.20 2.95 -15.01
N LEU A 214 -1.70 4.16 -14.80
CA LEU A 214 -1.70 4.82 -13.49
C LEU A 214 -3.06 4.63 -12.81
N ILE A 215 -3.06 3.97 -11.65
CA ILE A 215 -4.24 3.74 -10.82
C ILE A 215 -4.14 4.63 -9.59
N ASN A 216 -4.78 5.80 -9.67
CA ASN A 216 -4.90 6.75 -8.56
C ASN A 216 -6.31 6.72 -7.98
N PRO A 217 -6.43 7.01 -6.67
CA PRO A 217 -7.74 7.26 -6.08
C PRO A 217 -8.38 8.49 -6.73
N ARG A 218 -9.66 8.40 -7.11
CA ARG A 218 -10.43 9.56 -7.62
C ARG A 218 -11.12 10.36 -6.52
N TYR A 219 -11.20 9.79 -5.33
CA TYR A 219 -11.67 10.47 -4.14
C TYR A 219 -10.60 10.44 -3.07
N ASP A 220 -10.66 11.40 -2.15
CA ASP A 220 -9.72 11.46 -1.05
C ASP A 220 -9.82 10.19 -0.18
N ILE A 221 -8.69 9.52 -0.01
CA ILE A 221 -8.52 8.33 0.85
C ILE A 221 -7.93 8.69 2.22
N GLY A 222 -7.96 9.99 2.57
CA GLY A 222 -7.54 10.58 3.84
C GLY A 222 -6.26 11.41 3.69
N ASN A 223 -5.97 12.24 4.68
CA ASN A 223 -4.73 12.99 4.80
C ASN A 223 -3.70 12.22 5.64
N PHE A 224 -2.78 12.92 6.31
CA PHE A 224 -1.79 12.30 7.18
C PHE A 224 -2.45 11.59 8.38
N ILE A 225 -3.47 12.18 8.99
CA ILE A 225 -4.10 11.69 10.23
C ILE A 225 -5.11 10.58 9.93
N ASP A 226 -6.11 10.86 9.11
CA ASP A 226 -7.23 9.96 8.78
C ASP A 226 -6.96 9.11 7.52
N GLY A 227 -5.71 9.06 7.07
CA GLY A 227 -5.25 8.27 5.93
C GLY A 227 -3.96 7.54 6.26
N THR A 228 -2.85 8.28 6.34
CA THR A 228 -1.51 7.71 6.53
C THR A 228 -1.35 7.05 7.91
N LEU A 229 -1.95 7.63 8.96
CA LEU A 229 -1.94 7.08 10.32
C LEU A 229 -3.23 6.32 10.66
N ASP A 230 -4.18 6.20 9.73
CA ASP A 230 -5.39 5.41 9.96
C ASP A 230 -5.16 3.92 9.63
N PHE A 231 -4.84 3.18 10.69
CA PHE A 231 -4.68 1.73 10.68
C PHE A 231 -5.92 0.99 11.24
N THR A 232 -7.10 1.61 11.19
CA THR A 232 -8.34 0.94 11.60
C THR A 232 -8.81 -0.05 10.53
N SER A 233 -9.39 -1.19 10.94
CA SER A 233 -9.96 -2.15 9.99
C SER A 233 -11.09 -1.54 9.15
N LYS A 234 -11.84 -0.56 9.69
CA LYS A 234 -12.87 0.20 8.95
C LYS A 234 -12.23 1.02 7.81
N GLY A 235 -11.20 1.80 8.13
CA GLY A 235 -10.45 2.57 7.14
C GLY A 235 -9.80 1.69 6.08
N ALA A 236 -9.20 0.57 6.50
CA ALA A 236 -8.60 -0.40 5.59
C ALA A 236 -9.62 -0.98 4.60
N ARG A 237 -10.78 -1.45 5.08
CA ARG A 237 -11.86 -1.96 4.21
C ARG A 237 -12.36 -0.90 3.23
N LYS A 238 -12.56 0.33 3.71
CA LYS A 238 -12.98 1.46 2.87
C LYS A 238 -12.01 1.67 1.70
N ARG A 239 -10.72 1.75 1.99
CA ARG A 239 -9.68 1.99 0.98
C ARG A 239 -9.51 0.81 0.02
N MET A 240 -9.61 -0.43 0.50
CA MET A 240 -9.62 -1.61 -0.35
C MET A 240 -10.76 -1.59 -1.37
N GLU A 241 -11.97 -1.23 -0.95
CA GLU A 241 -13.11 -1.17 -1.87
C GLU A 241 -12.93 -0.06 -2.92
N LEU A 242 -12.43 1.10 -2.51
CA LEU A 242 -12.09 2.19 -3.44
C LEU A 242 -10.99 1.78 -4.43
N GLY A 243 -9.92 1.13 -3.96
CA GLY A 243 -8.84 0.63 -4.82
C GLY A 243 -9.31 -0.38 -5.84
N TYR A 244 -10.23 -1.26 -5.47
CA TYR A 244 -10.85 -2.19 -6.40
C TYR A 244 -11.66 -1.46 -7.48
N ILE A 245 -12.54 -0.53 -7.07
CA ILE A 245 -13.36 0.26 -7.99
C ILE A 245 -12.50 1.03 -8.99
N ASP A 246 -11.50 1.75 -8.48
CA ASP A 246 -10.63 2.56 -9.33
C ASP A 246 -9.77 1.70 -10.25
N ALA A 247 -9.30 0.54 -9.80
CA ALA A 247 -8.55 -0.40 -10.64
C ALA A 247 -9.41 -0.95 -11.78
N ILE A 248 -10.61 -1.44 -11.50
CA ILE A 248 -11.53 -1.97 -12.54
C ILE A 248 -11.79 -0.90 -13.59
N ARG A 249 -12.11 0.33 -13.18
CA ARG A 249 -12.35 1.42 -14.11
C ARG A 249 -11.10 1.74 -14.94
N GLN A 250 -9.93 1.84 -14.33
CA GLN A 250 -8.70 2.11 -15.08
C GLN A 250 -8.38 1.00 -16.09
N LEU A 251 -8.59 -0.26 -15.72
CA LEU A 251 -8.42 -1.41 -16.62
C LEU A 251 -9.41 -1.39 -17.79
N GLU A 252 -10.67 -1.02 -17.54
CA GLU A 252 -11.71 -0.93 -18.57
C GLU A 252 -11.38 0.13 -19.63
N PHE A 253 -10.92 1.29 -19.20
CA PHE A 253 -10.61 2.43 -20.06
C PHE A 253 -9.16 2.43 -20.58
N TYR A 254 -8.33 1.49 -20.14
CA TYR A 254 -6.95 1.41 -20.60
C TYR A 254 -6.84 1.15 -22.11
N GLY A 255 -5.98 1.92 -22.78
CA GLY A 255 -5.80 1.89 -24.23
C GLY A 255 -6.87 2.63 -25.04
N GLN A 256 -7.88 3.23 -24.39
CA GLN A 256 -8.86 4.08 -25.06
C GLN A 256 -8.36 5.53 -25.21
N ASP A 257 -8.83 6.23 -26.26
CA ASP A 257 -8.45 7.61 -26.51
C ASP A 257 -9.20 8.59 -25.59
N MET A 258 -8.56 8.93 -24.47
CA MET A 258 -9.09 9.90 -23.50
C MET A 258 -9.19 11.33 -24.04
N SER A 259 -8.64 11.64 -25.23
CA SER A 259 -8.86 12.92 -25.90
C SER A 259 -10.24 13.00 -26.59
N SER A 260 -10.88 11.84 -26.84
CA SER A 260 -12.25 11.77 -27.31
C SER A 260 -13.22 12.26 -26.24
N SER A 261 -14.06 13.23 -26.61
CA SER A 261 -15.10 13.76 -25.72
C SER A 261 -16.10 12.68 -25.29
N GLU A 262 -16.36 11.69 -26.13
CA GLU A 262 -17.28 10.59 -25.83
C GLU A 262 -16.69 9.63 -24.79
N VAL A 263 -15.44 9.18 -24.99
CA VAL A 263 -14.75 8.29 -24.05
C VAL A 263 -14.59 8.98 -22.70
N LYS A 264 -14.18 10.25 -22.70
CA LYS A 264 -14.06 11.05 -21.48
C LYS A 264 -15.41 11.17 -20.75
N PHE A 265 -16.49 11.44 -21.47
CA PHE A 265 -17.82 11.52 -20.88
C PHE A 265 -18.29 10.18 -20.29
N GLN A 266 -18.00 9.06 -20.94
CA GLN A 266 -18.27 7.72 -20.41
C GLN A 266 -17.47 7.44 -19.14
N TYR A 267 -16.19 7.81 -19.14
CA TYR A 267 -15.31 7.68 -17.97
C TYR A 267 -15.84 8.49 -16.78
N ASP A 268 -16.19 9.76 -16.98
CA ASP A 268 -16.71 10.63 -15.93
C ASP A 268 -18.05 10.11 -15.37
N GLN A 269 -18.92 9.56 -16.22
CA GLN A 269 -20.15 8.89 -15.78
C GLN A 269 -19.88 7.61 -14.97
N ALA A 270 -18.88 6.81 -15.35
CA ALA A 270 -18.49 5.62 -14.62
C ALA A 270 -18.01 5.99 -13.21
N VAL A 271 -17.12 6.98 -13.09
CA VAL A 271 -16.68 7.56 -11.80
C VAL A 271 -17.89 7.92 -10.95
N GLN A 272 -18.79 8.76 -11.47
CA GLN A 272 -19.93 9.23 -10.67
C GLN A 272 -20.83 8.08 -10.21
N ARG A 273 -21.09 7.10 -11.08
CA ARG A 273 -21.95 5.96 -10.78
C ARG A 273 -21.35 5.05 -9.70
N GLU A 274 -20.09 4.70 -9.86
CA GLU A 274 -19.37 3.79 -8.96
C GLU A 274 -19.26 4.38 -7.56
N TYR A 275 -18.88 5.65 -7.46
CA TYR A 275 -18.74 6.34 -6.18
C TYR A 275 -20.07 6.63 -5.51
N ASN A 276 -21.12 6.98 -6.28
CA ASN A 276 -22.47 7.08 -5.71
C ASN A 276 -22.91 5.76 -5.08
N ARG A 277 -22.68 4.64 -5.78
CA ARG A 277 -22.98 3.30 -5.23
C ARG A 277 -22.15 3.04 -3.96
N PHE A 278 -20.85 3.32 -4.01
CA PHE A 278 -19.95 3.16 -2.88
C PHE A 278 -20.41 3.93 -1.65
N PHE A 279 -20.68 5.24 -1.75
CA PHE A 279 -21.07 6.06 -0.60
C PHE A 279 -22.45 5.69 -0.05
N VAL A 280 -23.37 5.21 -0.89
CA VAL A 280 -24.66 4.68 -0.43
C VAL A 280 -24.45 3.43 0.41
N GLU A 281 -23.63 2.48 -0.06
CA GLU A 281 -23.32 1.26 0.69
C GLU A 281 -22.49 1.56 1.96
N GLU A 282 -21.53 2.48 1.90
CA GLU A 282 -20.76 2.92 3.06
C GLU A 282 -21.68 3.52 4.13
N LYS A 283 -22.57 4.44 3.74
CA LYS A 283 -23.54 5.05 4.67
C LYS A 283 -24.50 4.01 5.26
N LYS A 284 -24.90 3.03 4.47
CA LYS A 284 -25.74 1.92 4.95
C LYS A 284 -25.00 1.09 6.01
N ARG A 285 -23.75 0.70 5.76
CA ARG A 285 -22.91 -0.03 6.73
C ARG A 285 -22.68 0.78 8.00
N ASP A 286 -22.44 2.09 7.88
CA ASP A 286 -22.27 2.97 9.04
C ASP A 286 -23.53 3.02 9.92
N LEU A 287 -24.72 3.05 9.31
CA LEU A 287 -25.99 2.96 10.03
C LEU A 287 -26.18 1.60 10.69
N GLU A 288 -25.82 0.51 10.02
CA GLU A 288 -25.88 -0.86 10.57
C GLU A 288 -24.93 -1.01 11.78
N ASP A 289 -23.70 -0.50 11.68
CA ASP A 289 -22.72 -0.50 12.78
C ASP A 289 -23.21 0.31 13.99
N MET A 290 -23.83 1.47 13.76
CA MET A 290 -24.43 2.28 14.82
C MET A 290 -25.57 1.54 15.53
N VAL A 291 -26.49 0.95 14.76
CA VAL A 291 -27.62 0.19 15.31
C VAL A 291 -27.12 -1.01 16.11
N ASN A 292 -26.15 -1.76 15.60
CA ASN A 292 -25.55 -2.89 16.32
C ASN A 292 -24.90 -2.44 17.64
N THR A 293 -24.16 -1.33 17.62
CA THR A 293 -23.53 -0.77 18.82
C THR A 293 -24.58 -0.37 19.88
N ASP A 294 -25.71 0.20 19.47
CA ASP A 294 -26.78 0.58 20.39
C ASP A 294 -27.54 -0.64 20.92
N MET A 295 -27.73 -1.68 20.08
CA MET A 295 -28.28 -2.97 20.51
C MET A 295 -27.38 -3.67 21.53
N ASP A 296 -26.05 -3.66 21.34
CA ASP A 296 -25.10 -4.22 22.29
C ASP A 296 -25.12 -3.49 23.63
N LYS A 297 -25.24 -2.16 23.63
CA LYS A 297 -25.42 -1.37 24.86
C LYS A 297 -26.74 -1.72 25.55
N LEU A 298 -27.84 -1.83 24.81
CA LEU A 298 -29.15 -2.22 25.36
C LEU A 298 -29.10 -3.62 25.97
N ASN A 299 -28.46 -4.58 25.31
CA ASN A 299 -28.24 -5.93 25.84
C ASN A 299 -27.36 -5.89 27.10
N GLY A 300 -26.32 -5.06 27.13
CA GLY A 300 -25.51 -4.84 28.33
C GLY A 300 -26.32 -4.28 29.51
N ILE A 301 -27.19 -3.30 29.25
CA ILE A 301 -28.12 -2.76 30.26
C ILE A 301 -29.11 -3.84 30.72
N LEU A 302 -29.74 -4.55 29.79
CA LEU A 302 -30.68 -5.62 30.11
C LEU A 302 -30.01 -6.72 30.95
N ASN A 303 -28.77 -7.11 30.65
CA ASN A 303 -28.03 -8.08 31.44
C ASN A 303 -27.69 -7.59 32.85
N LEU A 304 -27.49 -6.28 33.05
CA LEU A 304 -27.34 -5.69 34.39
C LEU A 304 -28.65 -5.66 35.18
N TYR A 305 -29.80 -5.55 34.50
CA TYR A 305 -31.13 -5.57 35.12
C TYR A 305 -31.72 -6.98 35.29
N MET A 306 -31.31 -7.93 34.45
CA MET A 306 -31.81 -9.31 34.43
C MET A 306 -30.80 -10.34 34.94
N GLY A 307 -29.75 -9.91 35.63
CA GLY A 307 -28.82 -10.84 36.30
C GLY A 307 -29.49 -11.60 37.45
N ASP A 308 -29.50 -12.92 37.33
CA ASP A 308 -29.35 -13.87 38.44
C ASP A 308 -28.07 -13.59 39.24
#